data_AF-A0AAN5CWP1-F1
#
_entry.id   AF-A0AAN5CWP1-F1
#
_cell.length_a   1.000
_cell.length_b   1.000
_cell.length_c   1.000
_cell.angle_alpha   90.00
_cell.angle_beta   90.00
_cell.angle_gamma   90.00
#
_symmetry.space_group_name_H-M   'P 1'
#
loop_
_entity.id
_entity.type
_entity.pdbx_description
1 polymer ?
#
loop_
_entity_poly.entity_id
_entity_poly.type
_entity_poly.pdbx_seq_one_letter_code
_entity_poly.pdbx_strand_id
1 'polypeptide(L)'
;ARAFFECEYRTHLSSGSDIIDHCTTYALSDKKNKLYRSECTHAHNSRCKDCVEAAILPSIIISKIEAAIVESAEGQRGRLIRLKELAERSDRLLRQYRAHLIRGVVADY
;
A
#
# COMPACT_ATOMS: atom_id res chain seq x y z
N ALA A 1 3.43 6.80 -7.55
CA ALA A 1 2.74 5.60 -7.03
C ALA A 1 2.10 4.76 -8.12
N ARG A 2 1.12 5.27 -8.90
CA ARG A 2 0.40 4.47 -9.91
C ARG A 2 1.31 3.81 -10.98
N ALA A 3 2.16 4.59 -11.66
CA ALA A 3 3.07 4.08 -12.68
C ALA A 3 4.05 3.00 -12.14
N PHE A 4 4.53 3.17 -10.91
CA PHE A 4 5.35 2.16 -10.23
C PHE A 4 4.61 0.82 -10.09
N PHE A 5 3.35 0.84 -9.65
CA PHE A 5 2.56 -0.38 -9.51
C PHE A 5 2.23 -1.03 -10.87
N GLU A 6 1.99 -0.22 -11.90
CA GLU A 6 1.66 -0.72 -13.25
C GLU A 6 2.87 -1.32 -13.98
N CYS A 7 4.07 -0.74 -13.83
CA CYS A 7 5.24 -1.11 -14.64
C CYS A 7 6.28 -1.97 -13.91
N GLU A 8 6.52 -1.72 -12.62
CA GLU A 8 7.72 -2.23 -11.93
C GLU A 8 7.36 -3.23 -10.83
N TYR A 9 6.30 -2.96 -10.08
CA TYR A 9 5.97 -3.74 -8.88
C TYR A 9 5.77 -5.23 -9.14
N ARG A 10 5.22 -5.65 -10.29
CA ARG A 10 5.08 -7.09 -10.62
C ARG A 10 6.42 -7.80 -10.70
N THR A 11 7.47 -7.12 -11.17
CA THR A 11 8.83 -7.69 -11.31
C THR A 11 9.51 -7.91 -9.96
N HIS A 12 9.03 -7.27 -8.90
CA HIS A 12 9.55 -7.43 -7.55
C HIS A 12 9.01 -8.70 -6.87
N LEU A 13 7.91 -9.28 -7.38
CA LEU A 13 7.15 -10.32 -6.68
C LEU A 13 7.78 -11.71 -6.86
N SER A 14 7.92 -12.44 -5.76
CA SER A 14 8.37 -13.84 -5.77
C SER A 14 7.93 -14.53 -4.48
N SER A 15 7.58 -15.82 -4.52
CA SER A 15 7.19 -16.59 -3.33
C SER A 15 8.35 -16.84 -2.34
N GLY A 16 9.60 -16.70 -2.78
CA GLY A 16 10.80 -16.90 -1.95
C GLY A 16 11.50 -15.61 -1.50
N SER A 17 10.89 -14.45 -1.72
CA SER A 17 11.52 -13.17 -1.41
C SER A 17 11.60 -12.91 0.11
N ASP A 18 12.77 -12.50 0.59
CA ASP A 18 12.99 -12.05 1.98
C ASP A 18 12.46 -10.62 2.25
N ILE A 19 12.00 -9.92 1.20
CA ILE A 19 11.34 -8.62 1.31
C ILE A 19 9.84 -8.81 1.58
N ILE A 20 9.36 -8.24 2.70
CA ILE A 20 7.97 -8.32 3.17
C ILE A 20 6.95 -8.04 2.06
N ASP A 21 7.21 -6.98 1.30
CA ASP A 21 6.27 -6.45 0.32
C ASP A 21 6.30 -7.20 -1.02
N HIS A 22 7.28 -8.08 -1.22
CA HIS A 22 7.54 -8.81 -2.46
C HIS A 22 7.12 -10.28 -2.36
N CYS A 23 7.17 -10.86 -1.15
CA CYS A 23 6.76 -12.22 -0.91
C CYS A 23 5.26 -12.38 -1.19
N THR A 24 4.91 -13.13 -2.23
CA THR A 24 3.51 -13.27 -2.66
C THR A 24 2.63 -13.94 -1.60
N THR A 25 3.23 -14.83 -0.80
CA THR A 25 2.59 -15.48 0.35
C THR A 25 2.43 -14.51 1.53
N TYR A 26 3.49 -13.83 1.94
CA TYR A 26 3.47 -12.97 3.12
C TYR A 26 2.71 -11.66 2.88
N ALA A 27 2.84 -11.06 1.70
CA ALA A 27 2.20 -9.79 1.37
C ALA A 27 0.67 -9.89 1.28
N LEU A 28 0.11 -11.09 1.05
CA LEU A 28 -1.33 -11.36 1.12
C LEU A 28 -1.80 -11.86 2.49
N SER A 29 -0.88 -12.23 3.39
CA SER A 29 -1.21 -12.77 4.70
C SER A 29 -1.83 -11.72 5.61
N ASP A 30 -2.94 -12.06 6.26
CA ASP A 30 -3.49 -11.23 7.34
C ASP A 30 -2.78 -11.57 8.67
N LYS A 31 -2.01 -10.62 9.20
CA LYS A 31 -1.31 -10.80 10.49
C LYS A 31 -2.26 -10.78 11.69
N LYS A 32 -3.45 -10.21 11.55
CA LYS A 32 -4.41 -10.03 12.63
C LYS A 32 -5.39 -11.19 12.73
N ASN A 33 -5.62 -11.92 11.63
CA ASN A 33 -6.50 -13.07 11.60
C ASN A 33 -5.71 -14.37 11.39
N LYS A 34 -5.62 -15.20 12.44
CA LYS A 34 -4.90 -16.49 12.39
C LYS A 34 -5.42 -17.42 11.29
N LEU A 35 -6.71 -17.36 10.93
CA LEU A 35 -7.30 -18.20 9.89
C LEU A 35 -6.91 -17.76 8.47
N TYR A 36 -6.52 -16.49 8.30
CA TYR A 36 -6.09 -15.92 7.01
C TYR A 36 -4.60 -15.58 7.01
N ARG A 37 -3.85 -16.14 7.97
CA ARG A 37 -2.40 -16.00 8.03
C ARG A 37 -1.76 -17.07 7.17
N SER A 38 -0.86 -16.68 6.29
CA SER A 38 -0.01 -17.60 5.54
C SER A 38 1.35 -17.69 6.21
N GLU A 39 1.87 -18.92 6.33
CA GLU A 39 3.21 -19.17 6.86
C GLU A 39 4.22 -19.25 5.73
N CYS A 40 5.42 -18.74 5.97
CA CYS A 40 6.54 -18.82 5.05
C CYS A 40 7.67 -19.57 5.76
N THR A 41 8.44 -20.36 5.00
CA THR A 41 9.61 -21.08 5.51
C THR A 41 10.88 -20.23 5.53
N HIS A 42 10.80 -18.97 5.10
CA HIS A 42 11.90 -18.00 5.05
C HIS A 42 11.60 -16.75 5.90
N ALA A 43 12.65 -16.04 6.29
CA ALA A 43 12.57 -14.81 7.07
C ALA A 43 12.27 -13.59 6.21
N HIS A 44 11.59 -12.59 6.79
CA HIS A 44 11.22 -11.35 6.11
C HIS A 44 11.88 -10.14 6.79
N ASN A 45 13.20 -10.04 6.65
CA ASN A 45 14.02 -9.06 7.37
C ASN A 45 14.32 -7.80 6.56
N SER A 46 13.98 -7.82 5.27
CA SER A 46 14.32 -6.77 4.32
C SER A 46 13.09 -5.96 3.91
N ARG A 47 13.34 -4.70 3.54
CA ARG A 47 12.32 -3.82 2.97
C ARG A 47 12.85 -3.18 1.69
N CYS A 48 12.05 -3.22 0.63
CA CYS A 48 12.35 -2.50 -0.60
C CYS A 48 12.04 -1.02 -0.41
N LYS A 49 13.02 -0.16 -0.74
CA LYS A 49 12.89 1.29 -0.63
C LYS A 49 11.69 1.81 -1.42
N ASP A 50 11.56 1.43 -2.68
CA ASP A 50 10.50 1.94 -3.57
C ASP A 50 9.11 1.50 -3.12
N CYS A 51 8.97 0.24 -2.68
CA CYS A 51 7.73 -0.27 -2.10
C CYS A 51 7.35 0.44 -0.80
N VAL A 52 8.33 0.72 0.07
CA VAL A 52 8.11 1.48 1.30
C VAL A 52 7.68 2.90 0.98
N GLU A 53 8.39 3.59 0.10
CA GLU A 53 8.07 4.97 -0.32
C GLU A 53 6.66 5.04 -0.93
N ALA A 54 6.32 4.11 -1.82
CA ALA A 54 4.99 4.02 -2.42
C ALA A 54 3.89 3.75 -1.38
N ALA A 55 4.18 3.00 -0.32
CA ALA A 55 3.23 2.67 0.75
C ALA A 55 3.03 3.82 1.76
N ILE A 56 4.05 4.63 2.04
CA ILE A 56 3.96 5.74 3.01
C ILE A 56 3.44 7.04 2.39
N LEU A 57 3.64 7.23 1.08
CA LEU A 57 3.28 8.47 0.39
C LEU A 57 1.80 8.89 0.60
N PRO A 58 0.81 7.98 0.50
CA PRO A 58 -0.58 8.36 0.77
C PRO A 58 -0.80 8.87 2.20
N SER A 59 -0.17 8.23 3.20
CA SER A 59 -0.26 8.67 4.60
C SER A 59 0.36 10.06 4.79
N ILE A 60 1.50 10.34 4.16
CA ILE A 60 2.13 11.68 4.20
C ILE A 60 1.20 12.73 3.59
N ILE A 61 0.57 12.44 2.46
CA ILE A 61 -0.37 13.35 1.80
C ILE A 61 -1.59 13.61 2.70
N ILE A 62 -2.19 12.56 3.27
CA ILE A 62 -3.33 12.67 4.17
C ILE A 62 -2.97 13.54 5.39
N SER A 63 -1.83 13.28 6.04
CA SER A 63 -1.40 14.07 7.20
C SER A 63 -1.14 15.53 6.86
N LYS A 64 -0.60 15.84 5.68
CA LYS A 64 -0.44 17.23 5.22
C LYS A 64 -1.78 17.92 4.99
N ILE A 65 -2.76 17.21 4.44
CA ILE A 65 -4.12 17.73 4.26
C ILE A 65 -4.77 17.98 5.62
N GLU A 66 -4.60 17.06 6.58
CA GLU A 66 -5.13 17.22 7.95
C GLU A 66 -4.56 18.46 8.64
N ALA A 67 -3.25 18.67 8.56
CA ALA A 67 -2.61 19.89 9.07
C ALA A 67 -3.21 21.16 8.43
N ALA A 68 -3.38 21.15 7.10
CA ALA A 68 -3.98 22.27 6.39
C ALA A 68 -5.44 22.52 6.81
N ILE A 69 -6.22 21.48 7.12
CA ILE A 69 -7.61 21.63 7.63
C ILE A 69 -7.61 22.38 8.97
N VAL A 70 -6.68 22.03 9.86
CA VAL A 70 -6.55 22.66 11.19
C VAL A 70 -6.25 24.15 11.04
N GLU A 71 -5.31 24.50 10.16
CA GLU A 71 -4.83 25.87 9.93
C GLU A 71 -5.79 26.73 9.08
N SER A 72 -6.69 26.11 8.33
CA SER A 72 -7.55 26.81 7.37
C SER A 72 -8.75 27.54 8.00
N ALA A 73 -9.07 28.70 7.42
CA ALA A 73 -10.31 29.43 7.70
C ALA A 73 -11.55 28.64 7.23
N GLU A 74 -12.69 28.87 7.88
CA GLU A 74 -13.92 28.07 7.74
C GLU A 74 -14.41 27.94 6.29
N GLY A 75 -14.27 29.00 5.48
CA GLY A 75 -14.63 28.98 4.05
C GLY A 75 -13.82 28.03 3.18
N GLN A 76 -12.62 27.61 3.60
CA GLN A 76 -11.75 26.69 2.85
C GLN A 76 -11.79 25.25 3.40
N ARG A 77 -12.28 25.05 4.63
CA ARG A 77 -12.32 23.73 5.28
C ARG A 77 -13.12 22.70 4.50
N GLY A 78 -14.28 23.08 3.95
CA GLY A 78 -15.12 22.15 3.18
C GLY A 78 -14.43 21.59 1.92
N ARG A 79 -13.55 22.36 1.28
CA ARG A 79 -12.75 21.88 0.14
C ARG A 79 -11.66 20.90 0.60
N LEU A 80 -10.99 21.21 1.70
CA LEU A 80 -9.91 20.38 2.23
C LEU A 80 -10.42 19.04 2.80
N ILE A 81 -11.60 19.02 3.42
CA ILE A 81 -12.26 17.78 3.87
C ILE A 81 -12.53 16.85 2.68
N ARG A 82 -13.11 17.37 1.59
CA ARG A 82 -13.32 16.59 0.36
C ARG A 82 -12.02 16.07 -0.25
N LEU A 83 -10.96 16.87 -0.19
CA LEU A 83 -9.64 16.44 -0.65
C LEU A 83 -9.06 15.31 0.21
N LYS A 84 -9.26 15.36 1.53
CA LYS A 84 -8.88 14.28 2.45
C LYS A 84 -9.63 12.99 2.12
N GLU A 85 -10.96 13.04 1.98
CA GLU A 85 -11.79 11.88 1.62
C GLU A 85 -11.33 11.25 0.30
N LEU A 86 -10.99 12.07 -0.70
CA LEU A 86 -10.45 11.59 -1.97
C LEU A 86 -9.10 10.90 -1.77
N ALA A 87 -8.19 11.49 -0.99
CA ALA A 87 -6.87 10.91 -0.72
C ALA A 87 -6.98 9.55 0.02
N GLU A 88 -7.86 9.45 1.02
CA GLU A 88 -8.13 8.20 1.75
C GLU A 88 -8.73 7.13 0.83
N ARG A 89 -9.65 7.52 -0.07
CA ARG A 89 -10.19 6.61 -1.08
C ARG A 89 -9.09 6.14 -2.03
N SER A 90 -8.21 7.02 -2.49
CA SER A 90 -7.08 6.68 -3.35
C SER A 90 -6.10 5.72 -2.67
N ASP A 91 -5.78 5.92 -1.38
CA ASP A 91 -4.93 4.99 -0.61
C ASP A 91 -5.55 3.58 -0.58
N ARG A 92 -6.85 3.48 -0.30
CA ARG A 92 -7.56 2.21 -0.28
C ARG A 92 -7.52 1.51 -1.64
N LEU A 93 -7.75 2.25 -2.73
CA LEU A 93 -7.69 1.71 -4.08
C LEU A 93 -6.28 1.25 -4.45
N LEU A 94 -5.24 1.98 -4.05
CA LEU A 94 -3.85 1.57 -4.27
C LEU A 94 -3.52 0.26 -3.53
N ARG A 95 -3.96 0.12 -2.27
CA ARG A 95 -3.79 -1.14 -1.50
C ARG A 95 -4.51 -2.31 -2.16
N GLN A 96 -5.73 -2.10 -2.65
CA GLN A 96 -6.51 -3.12 -3.37
C GLN A 96 -5.85 -3.50 -4.69
N TYR A 97 -5.39 -2.51 -5.46
CA TYR A 97 -4.69 -2.74 -6.72
C TYR A 97 -3.39 -3.52 -6.50
N ARG A 98 -2.61 -3.16 -5.48
CA ARG A 98 -1.42 -3.91 -5.07
C ARG A 98 -1.74 -5.37 -4.75
N ALA A 99 -2.79 -5.63 -3.97
CA ALA A 99 -3.22 -7.00 -3.67
C ALA A 99 -3.67 -7.75 -4.93
N HIS A 100 -4.35 -7.07 -5.85
CA HIS A 100 -4.76 -7.63 -7.13
C HIS A 100 -3.54 -8.06 -7.97
N LEU A 101 -2.49 -7.23 -8.05
CA LEU A 101 -1.25 -7.56 -8.76
C LEU A 101 -0.57 -8.80 -8.18
N ILE A 102 -0.52 -8.93 -6.84
CA ILE A 102 0.05 -10.11 -6.19
C ILE A 102 -0.76 -11.36 -6.54
N ARG A 103 -2.09 -11.29 -6.48
CA ARG A 103 -2.95 -12.42 -6.85
C ARG A 103 -2.81 -12.81 -8.31
N GLY A 104 -2.64 -11.83 -9.21
CA GLY A 104 -2.37 -12.08 -10.63
C GLY A 104 -1.10 -12.89 -10.81
N VAL A 105 0.01 -12.46 -10.19
CA VAL A 105 1.28 -13.22 -10.25
C VAL A 105 1.12 -14.62 -9.67
N VAL A 106 0.41 -14.80 -8.55
CA VAL A 106 0.18 -16.14 -7.96
C VAL A 106 -0.65 -17.05 -8.88
N ALA A 107 -1.61 -16.51 -9.62
CA ALA A 107 -2.46 -17.28 -10.53
C ALA A 107 -1.78 -17.62 -11.86
N ASP A 108 -0.72 -16.89 -12.23
CA ASP A 108 0.07 -17.11 -13.44
C ASP A 108 1.11 -18.25 -13.27
N TYR A 109 1.29 -18.79 -12.05
CA TYR A 109 2.15 -19.94 -11.70
C TYR A 109 1.34 -21.21 -11.45
#